data_AF-A0A661VD41-F1
#
_entry.id   AF-A0A661VD41-F1
#
_cell.length_a   1.000
_cell.length_b   1.000
_cell.length_c   1.000
_cell.angle_alpha   90.00
_cell.angle_beta   90.00
_cell.angle_gamma   90.00
#
_symmetry.space_group_name_H-M   'P 1'
#
loop_
_entity.id
_entity.type
_entity.pdbx_description
1 polymer ?
#
loop_
_entity_poly.entity_id
_entity_poly.type
_entity_poly.pdbx_seq_one_letter_code
_entity_poly.pdbx_strand_id
1 'polypeptide(L)'
;MLLDEGLDTGPILAQRGIPIEPEDTAETLEAKLAKLGAELLVEVLPRWLAREITPQPQDEAKATYAPPLSKQDGEINWERSALELWRRVRAFYPWPGCYTWLRGKRLKVLEARPLPGGEGLKPGTVLALPGDAPVGVVTGEGILGLRRVQLEGKKPLSAEEFLRGRRDFIGQVLPSYS
;
A
#
# COMPACT_ATOMS: atom_id res chain seq x y z
N MET A 1 -12.36 19.53 -12.13
CA MET A 1 -13.56 19.98 -11.39
C MET A 1 -13.50 21.49 -11.24
N LEU A 2 -14.61 22.11 -10.86
CA LEU A 2 -14.62 23.51 -10.44
C LEU A 2 -14.16 23.63 -8.98
N LEU A 3 -13.68 24.81 -8.61
CA LEU A 3 -13.40 25.16 -7.22
C LEU A 3 -14.67 25.73 -6.59
N ASP A 4 -14.88 25.43 -5.31
CA ASP A 4 -15.92 25.99 -4.44
C ASP A 4 -15.33 26.22 -3.03
N GLU A 5 -16.18 26.53 -2.05
CA GLU A 5 -15.72 26.82 -0.67
C GLU A 5 -15.23 25.57 0.08
N GLY A 6 -15.66 24.38 -0.34
CA GLY A 6 -15.25 23.11 0.28
C GLY A 6 -13.98 22.54 -0.32
N LEU A 7 -13.37 21.60 0.41
CA LEU A 7 -12.21 20.85 -0.07
C LEU A 7 -12.69 19.74 -0.99
N ASP A 8 -12.35 19.84 -2.29
CA ASP A 8 -12.68 18.85 -3.31
C ASP A 8 -14.20 18.57 -3.49
N THR A 9 -15.07 19.55 -3.21
CA THR A 9 -16.56 19.39 -3.33
C THR A 9 -17.15 19.95 -4.63
N GLY A 10 -16.41 20.78 -5.37
CA GLY A 10 -16.94 21.43 -6.55
C GLY A 10 -17.40 20.49 -7.69
N PRO A 11 -18.31 20.94 -8.57
CA PRO A 11 -18.82 20.14 -9.68
C PRO A 11 -17.73 19.58 -10.61
N ILE A 12 -17.93 18.34 -11.04
CA ILE A 12 -17.04 17.61 -11.95
C ILE A 12 -17.21 18.11 -13.39
N LEU A 13 -16.08 18.38 -14.06
CA LEU A 13 -16.07 18.73 -15.50
C LEU A 13 -15.82 17.51 -16.39
N ALA A 14 -14.90 16.66 -15.97
CA ALA A 14 -14.52 15.44 -16.66
C ALA A 14 -13.84 14.50 -15.67
N GLN A 15 -13.91 13.20 -15.97
CA GLN A 15 -13.29 12.13 -15.19
C GLN A 15 -12.74 11.07 -16.15
N ARG A 16 -11.67 10.39 -15.73
CA ARG A 16 -11.10 9.24 -16.42
C ARG A 16 -10.58 8.24 -15.38
N GLY A 17 -10.84 6.96 -15.62
CA GLY A 17 -10.36 5.88 -14.77
C GLY A 17 -9.19 5.15 -15.39
N ILE A 18 -8.34 4.57 -14.55
CA ILE A 18 -7.31 3.59 -14.93
C ILE A 18 -7.37 2.40 -13.99
N PRO A 19 -7.03 1.18 -14.45
CA PRO A 19 -6.86 0.04 -13.56
C PRO A 19 -5.67 0.27 -12.62
N ILE A 20 -5.78 -0.25 -11.39
CA ILE A 20 -4.67 -0.36 -10.45
C ILE A 20 -4.12 -1.77 -10.58
N GLU A 21 -2.90 -1.91 -11.07
CA GLU A 21 -2.29 -3.22 -11.30
C GLU A 21 -1.81 -3.85 -9.99
N PRO A 22 -1.65 -5.19 -9.93
CA PRO A 22 -1.17 -5.88 -8.73
C PRO A 22 0.21 -5.41 -8.25
N GLU A 23 1.05 -4.92 -9.16
CA GLU A 23 2.40 -4.42 -8.88
C GLU A 23 2.45 -2.91 -8.63
N ASP A 24 1.34 -2.18 -8.82
CA ASP A 24 1.32 -0.74 -8.59
C ASP A 24 1.61 -0.40 -7.13
N THR A 25 2.48 0.57 -6.94
CA THR A 25 2.72 1.29 -5.67
C THR A 25 2.13 2.69 -5.76
N ALA A 26 2.14 3.44 -4.66
CA ALA A 26 1.72 4.85 -4.71
C ALA A 26 2.55 5.65 -5.72
N GLU A 27 3.88 5.45 -5.74
CA GLU A 27 4.78 6.14 -6.68
C GLU A 27 4.50 5.81 -8.15
N THR A 28 4.28 4.52 -8.49
CA THR A 28 4.00 4.15 -9.89
C THR A 28 2.60 4.61 -10.32
N LEU A 29 1.62 4.52 -9.42
CA LEU A 29 0.26 4.98 -9.69
C LEU A 29 0.19 6.51 -9.82
N GLU A 30 0.94 7.25 -9.00
CA GLU A 30 1.07 8.71 -9.12
C GLU A 30 1.59 9.12 -10.49
N ALA A 31 2.66 8.46 -10.98
CA ALA A 31 3.19 8.74 -12.31
C ALA A 31 2.16 8.45 -13.43
N LYS A 32 1.40 7.35 -13.32
CA LYS A 32 0.31 7.02 -14.25
C LYS A 32 -0.80 8.08 -14.22
N LEU A 33 -1.23 8.50 -13.03
CA LEU A 33 -2.28 9.49 -12.85
C LEU A 33 -1.86 10.89 -13.31
N ALA A 34 -0.60 11.28 -13.08
CA ALA A 34 -0.07 12.56 -13.55
C ALA A 34 -0.12 12.66 -15.08
N LYS A 35 0.28 11.58 -15.77
CA LYS A 35 0.18 11.49 -17.23
C LYS A 35 -1.28 11.54 -17.69
N LEU A 36 -2.15 10.74 -17.08
CA LEU A 36 -3.58 10.69 -17.41
C LEU A 36 -4.27 12.05 -17.22
N GLY A 37 -3.94 12.75 -16.12
CA GLY A 37 -4.47 14.06 -15.80
C GLY A 37 -4.02 15.13 -16.80
N ALA A 38 -2.76 15.10 -17.23
CA ALA A 38 -2.26 16.01 -18.27
C ALA A 38 -2.97 15.78 -19.61
N GLU A 39 -3.13 14.51 -20.03
CA GLU A 39 -3.86 14.15 -21.24
C GLU A 39 -5.33 14.59 -21.17
N LEU A 40 -6.00 14.33 -20.05
CA LEU A 40 -7.39 14.73 -19.83
C LEU A 40 -7.54 16.25 -19.85
N LEU A 41 -6.60 16.99 -19.25
CA LEU A 41 -6.63 18.44 -19.23
C LEU A 41 -6.55 19.04 -20.64
N VAL A 42 -5.64 18.54 -21.49
CA VAL A 42 -5.47 19.00 -22.88
C VAL A 42 -6.74 18.75 -23.70
N GLU A 43 -7.43 17.63 -23.45
CA GLU A 43 -8.70 17.31 -24.12
C GLU A 43 -9.87 18.20 -23.65
N VAL A 44 -9.96 18.43 -22.34
CA VAL A 44 -11.13 19.07 -21.71
C VAL A 44 -11.10 20.59 -21.83
N LEU A 45 -9.92 21.20 -21.78
CA LEU A 45 -9.79 22.66 -21.71
C LEU A 45 -10.40 23.39 -22.92
N PRO A 46 -10.19 22.99 -24.19
CA PRO A 46 -10.82 23.65 -25.33
C PRO A 46 -12.34 23.57 -25.30
N ARG A 47 -12.90 22.40 -24.96
CA ARG A 47 -14.34 22.16 -24.86
C ARG A 47 -14.98 22.97 -23.72
N TRP A 48 -14.26 23.11 -22.61
CA TRP A 48 -14.67 23.98 -21.51
C TRP A 48 -14.73 25.45 -21.93
N LEU A 49 -13.71 25.95 -22.63
CA LEU A 49 -13.67 27.32 -23.14
C LEU A 49 -14.77 27.58 -24.18
N ALA A 50 -15.09 26.58 -24.99
CA ALA A 50 -16.20 26.61 -25.94
C ALA A 50 -17.60 26.47 -25.29
N ARG A 51 -17.68 26.31 -23.96
CA ARG A 51 -18.92 26.09 -23.19
C ARG A 51 -19.69 24.83 -23.60
N GLU A 52 -18.98 23.79 -24.01
CA GLU A 52 -19.56 22.51 -24.45
C GLU A 52 -19.71 21.50 -23.30
N ILE A 53 -19.21 21.82 -22.11
CA ILE A 53 -19.23 20.93 -20.94
C ILE A 53 -20.17 21.51 -19.90
N THR A 54 -21.17 20.74 -19.51
CA THR A 54 -22.04 21.05 -18.37
C THR A 54 -21.46 20.41 -17.10
N PRO A 55 -21.02 21.21 -16.11
CA PRO A 55 -20.52 20.69 -14.85
C PRO A 55 -21.56 19.83 -14.13
N GLN A 56 -21.11 18.70 -13.57
CA GLN A 56 -21.97 17.74 -12.86
C GLN A 56 -21.73 17.84 -11.36
N PRO A 57 -22.76 18.13 -10.53
CA PRO A 57 -22.64 18.06 -9.07
C PRO A 57 -22.15 16.69 -8.61
N GLN A 58 -21.39 16.66 -7.52
CA GLN A 58 -20.97 15.42 -6.88
C GLN A 58 -22.14 14.77 -6.12
N ASP A 59 -22.08 13.46 -5.96
CA ASP A 59 -23.02 12.70 -5.12
C ASP A 59 -22.43 12.57 -3.71
N GLU A 60 -22.84 13.45 -2.80
CA GLU A 60 -22.35 13.50 -1.41
C GLU A 60 -22.51 12.18 -0.67
N ALA A 61 -23.51 11.36 -1.02
CA ALA A 61 -23.72 10.05 -0.40
C ALA A 61 -22.62 9.04 -0.78
N LYS A 62 -21.84 9.31 -1.82
CA LYS A 62 -20.69 8.50 -2.27
C LYS A 62 -19.34 9.12 -1.88
N ALA A 63 -19.33 10.29 -1.27
CA ALA A 63 -18.10 10.95 -0.87
C ALA A 63 -17.36 10.12 0.17
N THR A 64 -16.04 9.97 -0.01
CA THR A 64 -15.15 9.33 0.96
C THR A 64 -13.93 10.21 1.15
N TYR A 65 -13.40 10.25 2.37
CA TYR A 65 -12.27 11.09 2.72
C TYR A 65 -10.98 10.28 2.80
N ALA A 66 -9.91 10.79 2.18
CA ALA A 66 -8.57 10.25 2.26
C ALA A 66 -7.73 11.13 3.21
N PRO A 67 -7.59 10.76 4.51
CA PRO A 67 -6.83 11.57 5.45
C PRO A 67 -5.34 11.60 5.10
N PRO A 68 -4.62 12.66 5.50
CA PRO A 68 -3.16 12.66 5.45
C PRO A 68 -2.59 11.47 6.21
N LEU A 69 -1.62 10.78 5.60
CA LEU A 69 -0.92 9.69 6.28
C LEU A 69 0.07 10.24 7.31
N SER A 70 0.41 9.41 8.27
CA SER A 70 1.43 9.62 9.28
C SER A 70 2.47 8.50 9.22
N LYS A 71 3.59 8.65 9.93
CA LYS A 71 4.58 7.56 10.02
C LYS A 71 4.01 6.32 10.70
N GLN A 72 3.13 6.53 11.68
CA GLN A 72 2.47 5.48 12.47
C GLN A 72 1.55 4.61 11.60
N ASP A 73 0.96 5.18 10.55
CA ASP A 73 0.18 4.41 9.57
C ASP A 73 1.02 3.37 8.84
N GLY A 74 2.35 3.52 8.81
CA GLY A 74 3.27 2.51 8.28
C GLY A 74 3.42 1.28 9.18
N GLU A 75 3.03 1.35 10.45
CA GLU A 75 3.19 0.22 11.36
C GLU A 75 2.23 -0.93 11.01
N ILE A 76 2.79 -2.13 10.88
CA ILE A 76 2.03 -3.32 10.56
C ILE A 76 1.34 -3.81 11.82
N ASN A 77 0.01 -3.88 11.75
CA ASN A 77 -0.80 -4.65 12.67
C ASN A 77 -1.05 -6.02 12.04
N TRP A 78 -0.46 -7.07 12.61
CA TRP A 78 -0.57 -8.43 12.08
C TRP A 78 -1.96 -9.04 12.23
N GLU A 79 -2.87 -8.45 13.02
CA GLU A 79 -4.27 -8.88 13.13
C GLU A 79 -5.08 -8.58 11.85
N ARG A 80 -4.55 -7.77 10.93
CA ARG A 80 -5.18 -7.51 9.62
C ARG A 80 -4.95 -8.69 8.68
N SER A 81 -5.77 -8.81 7.63
CA SER A 81 -5.58 -9.88 6.64
C SER A 81 -4.31 -9.67 5.81
N ALA A 82 -3.73 -10.76 5.31
CA ALA A 82 -2.57 -10.71 4.42
C ALA A 82 -2.85 -9.89 3.15
N LEU A 83 -4.08 -9.96 2.63
CA LEU A 83 -4.52 -9.17 1.48
C LEU A 83 -4.49 -7.67 1.78
N GLU A 84 -4.98 -7.27 2.95
CA GLU A 84 -4.97 -5.87 3.37
C GLU A 84 -3.55 -5.37 3.60
N LEU A 85 -2.71 -6.14 4.31
CA LEU A 85 -1.31 -5.80 4.54
C LEU A 85 -0.52 -5.70 3.23
N TRP A 86 -0.78 -6.58 2.27
CA TRP A 86 -0.18 -6.50 0.94
C TRP A 86 -0.57 -5.20 0.20
N ARG A 87 -1.85 -4.79 0.27
CA ARG A 87 -2.29 -3.50 -0.28
C ARG A 87 -1.60 -2.33 0.41
N ARG A 88 -1.48 -2.35 1.74
CA ARG A 88 -0.78 -1.31 2.52
C ARG A 88 0.71 -1.24 2.17
N VAL A 89 1.40 -2.37 2.02
CA VAL A 89 2.82 -2.42 1.61
C VAL A 89 3.04 -1.67 0.29
N ARG A 90 2.11 -1.81 -0.67
CA ARG A 90 2.16 -1.11 -1.96
C ARG A 90 1.74 0.35 -1.87
N ALA A 91 0.61 0.62 -1.19
CA ALA A 91 0.05 1.97 -1.06
C ALA A 91 0.93 2.90 -0.21
N PHE A 92 1.72 2.37 0.72
CA PHE A 92 2.60 3.15 1.59
C PHE A 92 4.05 3.14 1.11
N TYR A 93 4.34 2.63 -0.09
CA TYR A 93 5.67 2.69 -0.67
C TYR A 93 5.83 3.94 -1.54
N PRO A 94 6.87 4.76 -1.35
CA PRO A 94 7.96 4.60 -0.37
C PRO A 94 7.67 5.20 1.02
N TRP A 95 6.61 6.01 1.16
CA TRP A 95 6.22 6.68 2.39
C TRP A 95 4.75 6.44 2.75
N PRO A 96 4.40 6.22 4.03
CA PRO A 96 5.28 6.16 5.21
C PRO A 96 6.21 4.93 5.26
N GLY A 97 5.98 3.96 4.39
CA GLY A 97 6.65 2.67 4.33
C GLY A 97 6.10 1.71 5.39
N CYS A 98 5.71 0.51 4.97
CA CYS A 98 5.28 -0.51 5.93
C CYS A 98 6.46 -1.04 6.75
N TYR A 99 6.31 -1.14 8.07
CA TYR A 99 7.33 -1.67 8.96
C TYR A 99 6.76 -2.42 10.17
N THR A 100 7.60 -3.26 10.75
CA THR A 100 7.40 -3.93 12.03
C THR A 100 8.69 -3.84 12.87
N TRP A 101 8.71 -4.45 14.04
CA TRP A 101 9.85 -4.40 14.95
C TRP A 101 10.50 -5.78 15.09
N LEU A 102 11.82 -5.81 14.95
CA LEU A 102 12.65 -6.99 15.18
C LEU A 102 13.73 -6.62 16.20
N ARG A 103 13.57 -7.09 17.45
CA ARG A 103 14.52 -6.84 18.56
C ARG A 103 14.85 -5.35 18.73
N GLY A 104 13.81 -4.51 18.77
CA GLY A 104 13.93 -3.06 18.95
C GLY A 104 14.39 -2.28 17.72
N LYS A 105 14.62 -2.94 16.58
CA LYS A 105 14.97 -2.29 15.30
C LYS A 105 13.80 -2.34 14.34
N ARG A 106 13.62 -1.30 13.53
CA ARG A 106 12.61 -1.33 12.47
C ARG A 106 13.01 -2.28 11.36
N LEU A 107 12.08 -3.14 10.98
CA LEU A 107 12.16 -3.99 9.81
C LEU A 107 11.10 -3.50 8.82
N LYS A 108 11.52 -2.81 7.77
CA LYS A 108 10.62 -2.40 6.69
C LYS A 108 10.28 -3.59 5.81
N VAL A 109 9.01 -3.71 5.43
CA VAL A 109 8.52 -4.63 4.41
C VAL A 109 8.34 -3.81 3.14
N LEU A 110 9.21 -4.07 2.15
CA LEU A 110 9.24 -3.29 0.90
C LEU A 110 8.43 -3.96 -0.19
N GLU A 111 8.44 -5.29 -0.22
CA GLU A 111 7.67 -6.09 -1.18
C GLU A 111 7.17 -7.34 -0.48
N ALA A 112 5.92 -7.69 -0.74
CA ALA A 112 5.26 -8.87 -0.17
C ALA A 112 4.21 -9.44 -1.14
N ARG A 113 3.68 -10.61 -0.80
CA ARG A 113 2.52 -11.21 -1.46
C ARG A 113 1.57 -11.81 -0.42
N PRO A 114 0.25 -11.76 -0.64
CA PRO A 114 -0.70 -12.48 0.19
C PRO A 114 -0.70 -13.95 -0.18
N LEU A 115 -0.75 -14.83 0.82
CA LEU A 115 -0.83 -16.28 0.66
C LEU A 115 -1.93 -16.83 1.57
N PRO A 116 -2.63 -17.91 1.19
CA PRO A 116 -3.54 -18.61 2.09
C PRO A 116 -2.75 -19.35 3.19
N GLY A 117 -3.45 -19.79 4.24
CA GLY A 117 -2.87 -20.59 5.31
C GLY A 117 -2.67 -19.82 6.63
N GLY A 118 -1.97 -20.46 7.57
CA GLY A 118 -1.65 -19.88 8.87
C GLY A 118 -2.80 -19.96 9.88
N GLU A 119 -3.87 -20.69 9.57
CA GLU A 119 -5.02 -20.87 10.44
C GLU A 119 -4.59 -21.52 11.77
N GLY A 120 -5.12 -21.00 12.88
CA GLY A 120 -4.80 -21.49 14.22
C GLY A 120 -3.41 -21.11 14.75
N LEU A 121 -2.58 -20.45 13.93
CA LEU A 121 -1.31 -19.88 14.38
C LEU A 121 -1.51 -18.44 14.84
N LYS A 122 -0.64 -17.99 15.75
CA LYS A 122 -0.71 -16.62 16.29
C LYS A 122 -0.27 -15.61 15.22
N PRO A 123 -1.05 -14.55 14.95
CA PRO A 123 -0.61 -13.42 14.11
C PRO A 123 0.75 -12.87 14.56
N GLY A 124 1.59 -12.51 13.59
CA GLY A 124 2.98 -12.11 13.79
C GLY A 124 3.99 -13.27 13.83
N THR A 125 3.55 -14.53 13.86
CA THR A 125 4.46 -15.69 13.82
C THR A 125 5.17 -15.79 12.47
N VAL A 126 6.50 -15.84 12.48
CA VAL A 126 7.33 -15.98 11.28
C VAL A 126 7.48 -17.44 10.90
N LEU A 127 7.14 -17.78 9.66
CA LEU A 127 7.18 -19.13 9.09
C LEU A 127 8.20 -19.22 7.96
N ALA A 128 8.82 -20.39 7.84
CA ALA A 128 9.50 -20.76 6.62
C ALA A 128 8.46 -21.21 5.59
N LEU A 129 8.59 -20.73 4.36
CA LEU A 129 7.70 -21.08 3.25
C LEU A 129 8.51 -21.74 2.13
N PRO A 130 7.89 -22.63 1.33
CA PRO A 130 8.49 -23.09 0.09
C PRO A 130 8.45 -21.98 -0.99
N GLY A 131 9.44 -21.99 -1.87
CA GLY A 131 9.49 -21.13 -3.07
C GLY A 131 10.12 -19.74 -2.86
N ASP A 132 9.77 -18.83 -3.75
CA ASP A 132 10.41 -17.52 -3.99
C ASP A 132 10.11 -16.44 -2.92
N ALA A 133 9.18 -16.68 -2.01
CA ALA A 133 9.04 -15.91 -0.77
C ALA A 133 9.28 -16.86 0.41
N PRO A 134 10.55 -17.19 0.73
CA PRO A 134 10.87 -18.27 1.67
C PRO A 134 10.54 -17.94 3.13
N VAL A 135 10.07 -16.72 3.38
CA VAL A 135 9.66 -16.26 4.71
C VAL A 135 8.26 -15.68 4.62
N GLY A 136 7.37 -16.12 5.51
CA GLY A 136 6.04 -15.59 5.69
C GLY A 136 5.80 -15.13 7.11
N VAL A 137 4.86 -14.21 7.31
CA VAL A 137 4.37 -13.85 8.64
C VAL A 137 2.88 -14.16 8.69
N VAL A 138 2.45 -14.93 9.68
CA VAL A 138 1.04 -15.22 9.93
C VAL A 138 0.31 -13.91 10.22
N THR A 139 -0.85 -13.74 9.64
CA THR A 139 -1.70 -12.55 9.81
C THR A 139 -3.05 -12.94 10.41
N GLY A 140 -3.97 -12.01 10.62
CA GLY A 140 -5.32 -12.33 11.08
C GLY A 140 -6.10 -13.22 10.11
N GLU A 141 -5.76 -13.15 8.83
CA GLU A 141 -6.28 -14.04 7.79
C GLU A 141 -5.23 -14.22 6.68
N GLY A 142 -4.70 -15.44 6.56
CA GLY A 142 -3.65 -15.76 5.60
C GLY A 142 -2.24 -15.44 6.11
N ILE A 143 -1.27 -15.55 5.21
CA ILE A 143 0.15 -15.32 5.45
C ILE A 143 0.65 -14.20 4.55
N LEU A 144 1.35 -13.21 5.12
CA LEU A 144 2.07 -12.22 4.33
C LEU A 144 3.46 -12.77 3.98
N GLY A 145 3.62 -13.24 2.74
CA GLY A 145 4.89 -13.72 2.21
C GLY A 145 5.83 -12.56 1.92
N LEU A 146 6.95 -12.48 2.63
CA LEU A 146 7.94 -11.41 2.48
C LEU A 146 8.83 -11.69 1.26
N ARG A 147 9.00 -10.71 0.37
CA ARG A 147 9.90 -10.79 -0.79
C ARG A 147 11.12 -9.92 -0.63
N ARG A 148 10.93 -8.67 -0.19
CA ARG A 148 12.02 -7.71 0.04
C ARG A 148 11.82 -6.97 1.36
N VAL A 149 12.87 -6.93 2.17
CA VAL A 149 12.85 -6.31 3.50
C VAL A 149 14.07 -5.43 3.70
N GLN A 150 13.98 -4.49 4.62
CA GLN A 150 15.11 -3.66 5.02
C GLN A 150 15.15 -3.48 6.53
N LEU A 151 16.19 -4.02 7.16
CA LEU A 151 16.46 -3.74 8.57
C LEU A 151 17.05 -2.33 8.70
N GLU A 152 16.69 -1.66 9.79
CA GLU A 152 17.22 -0.35 10.15
C GLU A 152 18.75 -0.26 10.06
N GLY A 153 19.23 0.77 9.36
CA GLY A 153 20.66 1.01 9.12
C GLY A 153 21.32 0.02 8.14
N LYS A 154 20.56 -0.83 7.44
CA LYS A 154 21.05 -1.78 6.44
C LYS A 154 20.47 -1.49 5.05
N LYS A 155 21.11 -2.07 4.03
CA LYS A 155 20.58 -2.05 2.66
C LYS A 155 19.35 -2.96 2.56
N PRO A 156 18.40 -2.67 1.66
CA PRO A 156 17.35 -3.62 1.28
C PRO A 156 17.95 -4.96 0.83
N LEU A 157 17.31 -6.06 1.22
CA LEU A 157 17.68 -7.42 0.86
C LEU A 157 16.44 -8.21 0.45
N SER A 158 16.62 -9.23 -0.38
CA SER A 158 15.57 -10.25 -0.55
C SER A 158 15.32 -10.98 0.77
N ALA A 159 14.11 -11.54 0.93
CA ALA A 159 13.78 -12.34 2.11
C ALA A 159 14.69 -13.56 2.27
N GLU A 160 15.15 -14.15 1.16
CA GLU A 160 16.09 -15.26 1.17
C GLU A 160 17.46 -14.84 1.73
N GLU A 161 18.04 -13.76 1.22
CA GLU A 161 19.33 -13.23 1.70
C GLU A 161 19.24 -12.81 3.16
N PHE A 162 18.13 -12.19 3.55
CA PHE A 162 17.87 -11.80 4.93
C PHE A 162 17.87 -13.03 5.86
N LEU A 163 17.21 -14.12 5.45
CA LEU A 163 17.12 -15.35 6.22
C LEU A 163 18.48 -16.07 6.34
N ARG A 164 19.29 -16.08 5.28
CA ARG A 164 20.64 -16.70 5.31
C ARG A 164 21.53 -16.09 6.41
N GLY A 165 21.41 -14.79 6.63
CA GLY A 165 22.14 -14.08 7.70
C GLY A 165 21.45 -14.11 9.07
N ARG A 166 20.19 -14.54 9.15
CA ARG A 166 19.35 -14.52 10.37
C ARG A 166 18.42 -15.73 10.42
N ARG A 167 19.01 -16.92 10.55
CA ARG A 167 18.24 -18.19 10.62
C ARG A 167 17.31 -18.24 11.83
N ASP A 168 17.64 -17.50 12.87
CA ASP A 168 16.84 -17.32 14.08
C ASP A 168 15.58 -16.46 13.86
N PHE A 169 15.35 -15.93 12.65
CA PHE A 169 14.15 -15.17 12.32
C PHE A 169 12.88 -16.04 12.28
N ILE A 170 13.00 -17.29 11.81
CA ILE A 170 11.88 -18.24 11.78
C ILE A 170 11.48 -18.59 13.22
N GLY A 171 10.17 -18.67 13.45
CA GLY A 171 9.59 -18.96 14.76
C GLY A 171 9.53 -17.76 15.71
N GLN A 172 10.10 -16.61 15.35
CA GLN A 172 9.85 -15.37 16.11
C GLN A 172 8.40 -14.93 15.96
N VAL A 173 7.89 -14.23 16.97
CA VAL A 173 6.59 -13.56 16.92
C VAL A 173 6.84 -12.06 16.88
N LEU A 174 6.53 -11.47 15.74
CA LEU A 174 6.63 -10.02 15.52
C LEU A 174 5.48 -9.33 16.27
N PRO A 175 5.74 -8.19 16.92
CA PRO A 175 4.71 -7.49 17.66
C PRO A 175 3.72 -6.82 16.71
N SER A 176 2.45 -6.80 17.12
CA SER A 176 1.45 -5.83 16.67
C SER A 176 1.36 -4.76 17.75
N TYR A 177 1.59 -3.50 17.41
CA TYR A 177 1.23 -2.39 18.28
C TYR A 177 -0.10 -1.82 17.80
N SER A 178 -1.00 -1.59 18.78
CA SER A 178 -2.29 -0.93 18.59
C SER A 178 -2.11 0.59 18.47
#